data_AF-A0A0M8YG10-F1
#
_entry.id   AF-A0A0M8YG10-F1
#
_cell.length_a   1.000
_cell.length_b   1.000
_cell.length_c   1.000
_cell.angle_alpha   90.00
_cell.angle_beta   90.00
_cell.angle_gamma   90.00
#
_symmetry.space_group_name_H-M   'P 1'
#
loop_
_entity.id
_entity.type
_entity.pdbx_description
1 polymer ?
#
loop_
_entity_poly.entity_id
_entity_poly.type
_entity_poly.pdbx_seq_one_letter_code
_entity_poly.pdbx_strand_id
1 'polypeptide(L)'
;MPLNVPKEIKRVNKQVLVELSSKSERLDLGRGREPGWLDQHLADDATGSLRAILLERPPKPCYRCLVLIKRADREVEQFLLDVLPEDFDRLEDIAGEDLLTFTRWALSQIPLSPLPAE
;
A
#
# COMPACT_ATOMS: atom_id res chain seq x y z
N MET A 1 0.59 11.91 -23.12
CA MET A 1 0.98 10.48 -23.18
C MET A 1 -0.08 9.69 -22.44
N PRO A 2 -0.48 8.47 -22.87
CA PRO A 2 -1.34 7.65 -22.04
C PRO A 2 -0.63 7.40 -20.70
N LEU A 3 -1.27 7.76 -19.59
CA LEU A 3 -0.82 7.34 -18.26
C LEU A 3 -0.93 5.81 -18.24
N ASN A 4 0.19 5.13 -18.35
CA ASN A 4 0.26 3.70 -18.10
C ASN A 4 0.40 3.50 -16.58
N VAL A 5 -0.13 2.38 -16.07
CA VAL A 5 0.07 2.01 -14.67
C VAL A 5 1.58 1.75 -14.46
N PRO A 6 2.24 2.47 -13.52
CA PRO A 6 3.66 2.28 -13.26
C PRO A 6 3.95 0.87 -12.76
N LYS A 7 5.15 0.36 -13.04
CA LYS A 7 5.58 -1.00 -12.65
C LYS A 7 6.41 -1.00 -11.36
N GLU A 8 6.90 0.17 -10.98
CA GLU A 8 7.68 0.45 -9.79
C GLU A 8 6.86 0.09 -8.54
N ILE A 9 7.55 -0.44 -7.54
CA ILE A 9 6.96 -0.71 -6.23
C ILE A 9 7.61 0.29 -5.28
N LYS A 10 6.77 1.02 -4.56
CA LYS A 10 7.19 2.11 -3.69
C LYS A 10 7.34 1.62 -2.26
N ARG A 11 8.37 2.10 -1.57
CA ARG A 11 8.53 1.98 -0.12
C ARG A 11 7.61 2.98 0.55
N VAL A 12 6.89 2.53 1.58
CA VAL A 12 6.04 3.39 2.42
C VAL A 12 6.26 3.07 3.89
N ASN A 13 6.07 4.06 4.74
CA ASN A 13 6.02 3.87 6.19
C ASN A 13 4.69 4.38 6.74
N LYS A 14 4.47 4.21 8.04
CA LYS A 14 3.26 4.67 8.74
C LYS A 14 2.94 6.14 8.43
N GLN A 15 3.90 7.04 8.59
CA GLN A 15 3.69 8.47 8.38
C GLN A 15 3.23 8.79 6.95
N VAL A 16 3.93 8.23 5.95
CA VAL A 16 3.59 8.39 4.53
C VAL A 16 2.15 7.91 4.26
N LEU A 17 1.74 6.76 4.80
CA LEU A 17 0.39 6.25 4.60
C LEU A 17 -0.68 7.11 5.27
N VAL A 18 -0.41 7.65 6.46
CA VAL A 18 -1.31 8.59 7.14
C VAL A 18 -1.48 9.86 6.29
N GLU A 19 -0.39 10.41 5.76
CA GLU A 19 -0.41 11.60 4.91
C GLU A 19 -1.17 11.37 3.60
N LEU A 20 -0.90 10.25 2.91
CA LEU A 20 -1.58 9.88 1.67
C LEU A 20 -3.07 9.60 1.89
N SER A 21 -3.44 8.89 2.98
CA SER A 21 -4.85 8.64 3.33
C SER A 21 -5.57 9.95 3.66
N SER A 22 -4.93 10.86 4.41
CA SER A 22 -5.48 12.18 4.75
C SER A 22 -5.66 13.05 3.51
N LYS A 23 -4.73 12.97 2.56
CA LYS A 23 -4.87 13.66 1.26
C LYS A 23 -6.01 13.06 0.44
N SER A 24 -6.14 11.73 0.42
CA SER A 24 -7.21 11.02 -0.29
C SER A 24 -8.58 11.40 0.25
N GLU A 25 -8.74 11.46 1.57
CA GLU A 25 -9.96 11.92 2.23
C GLU A 25 -10.35 13.36 1.81
N ARG A 26 -9.41 14.30 1.87
CA ARG A 26 -9.65 15.71 1.48
C ARG A 26 -10.00 15.88 0.00
N LEU A 27 -9.58 14.95 -0.85
CA LEU A 27 -9.79 14.99 -2.29
C LEU A 27 -10.91 14.06 -2.77
N ASP A 28 -11.63 13.42 -1.85
CA ASP A 28 -12.68 12.44 -2.15
C ASP A 28 -12.19 11.27 -3.03
N LEU A 29 -10.98 10.78 -2.73
CA LEU A 29 -10.37 9.59 -3.36
C LEU A 29 -10.53 8.36 -2.46
N GLY A 30 -10.45 7.16 -3.04
CA GLY A 30 -10.53 5.91 -2.29
C GLY A 30 -9.35 5.74 -1.33
N ARG A 31 -9.61 5.61 -0.01
CA ARG A 31 -8.55 5.56 1.01
C ARG A 31 -8.33 4.20 1.68
N GLY A 32 -9.29 3.28 1.57
CA GLY A 32 -9.26 1.92 2.15
C GLY A 32 -9.28 1.86 3.69
N ARG A 33 -8.36 2.56 4.36
CA ARG A 33 -8.27 2.76 5.81
C ARG A 33 -8.22 4.24 6.12
N GLU A 34 -8.88 4.63 7.21
CA GLU A 34 -8.90 6.02 7.66
C GLU A 34 -7.57 6.42 8.32
N PRO A 35 -7.16 7.70 8.24
CA PRO A 35 -5.88 8.15 8.79
C PRO A 35 -5.70 7.81 10.27
N GLY A 36 -6.74 8.03 11.09
CA GLY A 36 -6.70 7.72 12.52
C GLY A 36 -6.59 6.21 12.80
N TRP A 37 -7.16 5.37 11.93
CA TRP A 37 -7.00 3.92 12.06
C TRP A 37 -5.55 3.50 11.77
N LEU A 38 -4.95 4.04 10.70
CA LEU A 38 -3.56 3.77 10.32
C LEU A 38 -2.60 4.20 11.43
N ASP A 39 -2.84 5.37 12.03
CA ASP A 39 -2.03 5.88 13.13
C ASP A 39 -2.09 4.97 14.37
N GLN A 40 -3.24 4.38 14.64
CA GLN A 40 -3.44 3.50 15.82
C GLN A 40 -2.94 2.06 15.62
N HIS A 41 -3.03 1.51 14.40
CA HIS A 41 -2.85 0.06 14.18
C HIS A 41 -1.53 -0.31 13.52
N LEU A 42 -0.85 0.64 12.88
CA LEU A 42 0.47 0.40 12.30
C LEU A 42 1.57 0.57 13.35
N ALA A 43 2.57 -0.29 13.30
CA ALA A 43 3.77 -0.14 14.12
C ALA A 43 4.51 1.16 13.76
N ASP A 44 5.16 1.81 14.73
CA ASP A 44 5.88 3.06 14.48
C ASP A 44 7.08 2.86 13.54
N ASP A 45 7.69 1.67 13.56
CA ASP A 45 8.76 1.25 12.66
C ASP A 45 8.24 0.52 11.40
N ALA A 46 6.93 0.53 11.16
CA ALA A 46 6.34 -0.20 10.05
C ALA A 46 6.87 0.33 8.71
N THR A 47 7.50 -0.57 7.96
CA THR A 47 7.82 -0.39 6.55
C THR A 47 6.95 -1.34 5.73
N GLY A 48 6.40 -0.82 4.64
CA GLY A 48 5.54 -1.55 3.73
C GLY A 48 5.86 -1.25 2.28
N SER A 49 5.07 -1.84 1.39
CA SER A 49 5.14 -1.65 -0.04
C SER A 49 3.82 -1.12 -0.59
N LEU A 50 3.91 -0.26 -1.60
CA LEU A 50 2.78 0.30 -2.32
C LEU A 50 2.99 0.10 -3.82
N ARG A 51 2.03 -0.52 -4.51
CA ARG A 51 2.11 -0.80 -5.95
C ARG A 51 0.86 -0.32 -6.66
N ALA A 52 1.03 0.48 -7.71
CA ALA A 52 -0.09 0.83 -8.59
C ALA A 52 -0.59 -0.42 -9.33
N ILE A 53 -1.91 -0.64 -9.31
CA ILE A 53 -2.54 -1.78 -9.99
C ILE A 53 -3.53 -1.33 -11.07
N LEU A 54 -4.11 -0.13 -10.93
CA LEU A 54 -5.04 0.45 -11.89
C LEU A 54 -4.83 1.96 -11.98
N LEU A 55 -5.18 2.53 -13.14
CA LEU A 55 -5.36 3.97 -13.30
C LEU A 55 -6.86 4.28 -13.22
N GLU A 56 -7.26 5.02 -12.21
CA GLU A 56 -8.61 5.55 -12.03
C GLU A 56 -8.69 6.97 -12.60
N ARG A 57 -9.88 7.37 -13.07
CA ARG A 57 -10.11 8.65 -13.75
C ARG A 57 -11.01 9.63 -12.97
N PRO A 58 -12.03 9.18 -12.22
CA PRO A 58 -12.90 10.07 -11.43
C PRO A 58 -12.69 9.92 -9.91
N PRO A 59 -12.78 11.00 -9.10
CA PRO A 59 -13.03 12.41 -9.48
C PRO A 59 -11.79 13.13 -10.05
N LYS A 60 -10.60 12.55 -9.92
CA LYS A 60 -9.35 13.00 -10.54
C LYS A 60 -8.53 11.78 -11.01
N PRO A 61 -7.64 11.93 -12.00
CA PRO A 61 -6.71 10.86 -12.37
C PRO A 61 -5.83 10.47 -11.17
N CYS A 62 -5.89 9.20 -10.78
CA CYS A 62 -5.08 8.65 -9.69
C CYS A 62 -4.72 7.19 -9.97
N TYR A 63 -3.68 6.70 -9.30
CA TYR A 63 -3.37 5.29 -9.27
C TYR A 63 -4.08 4.63 -8.10
N ARG A 64 -4.91 3.64 -8.39
CA ARG A 64 -5.35 2.71 -7.33
C ARG A 64 -4.19 1.79 -7.00
N CYS A 65 -3.72 1.89 -5.78
CA CYS A 65 -2.56 1.17 -5.31
C CYS A 65 -2.94 0.10 -4.30
N LEU A 66 -2.30 -1.06 -4.39
CA LEU A 66 -2.32 -2.08 -3.35
C LEU A 66 -1.21 -1.75 -2.34
N VAL A 67 -1.61 -1.58 -1.08
CA VAL A 67 -0.71 -1.39 0.05
C VAL A 67 -0.60 -2.72 0.80
N LEU A 68 0.63 -3.09 1.14
CA LEU A 68 0.93 -4.14 2.11
C LEU A 68 1.84 -3.54 3.18
N ILE A 69 1.47 -3.65 4.44
CA ILE A 69 2.27 -3.11 5.55
C ILE A 69 2.09 -3.92 6.83
N LYS A 70 3.10 -3.88 7.70
CA LYS A 70 3.08 -4.54 9.00
C LYS A 70 2.26 -3.75 10.03
N ARG A 71 1.41 -4.46 10.78
CA ARG A 71 0.67 -3.94 11.92
C ARG A 71 1.46 -4.06 13.23
N ALA A 72 1.03 -3.32 14.24
CA ALA A 72 1.61 -3.36 15.58
C ALA A 72 1.50 -4.74 16.26
N ASP A 73 0.44 -5.49 15.96
CA ASP A 73 0.22 -6.87 16.41
C ASP A 73 1.01 -7.93 15.61
N ARG A 74 1.91 -7.49 14.72
CA ARG A 74 2.75 -8.32 13.85
C ARG A 74 1.98 -9.05 12.74
N GLU A 75 0.72 -8.71 12.52
CA GLU A 75 -0.04 -9.16 11.36
C GLU A 75 0.30 -8.33 10.11
N VAL A 76 -0.10 -8.84 8.94
CA VAL A 76 -0.03 -8.12 7.67
C VAL A 76 -1.36 -7.41 7.44
N GLU A 77 -1.31 -6.10 7.17
CA GLU A 77 -2.46 -5.37 6.64
C GLU A 77 -2.33 -5.22 5.13
N GLN A 78 -3.44 -5.44 4.42
CA GLN A 78 -3.56 -5.16 2.99
C GLN A 78 -4.81 -4.33 2.70
N PHE A 79 -4.65 -3.27 1.91
CA PHE A 79 -5.78 -2.42 1.52
C PHE A 79 -5.48 -1.65 0.23
N LEU A 80 -6.52 -1.06 -0.35
CA LEU A 80 -6.42 -0.22 -1.53
C LEU A 80 -6.37 1.26 -1.13
N LEU A 81 -5.49 2.01 -1.77
CA LEU A 81 -5.33 3.44 -1.58
C LEU A 81 -5.15 4.10 -2.96
N ASP A 82 -5.99 5.06 -3.28
CA ASP A 82 -5.89 5.86 -4.48
C ASP A 82 -4.87 6.99 -4.23
N VAL A 83 -3.84 7.08 -5.06
CA VAL A 83 -2.71 8.00 -4.91
C VAL A 83 -2.57 8.83 -6.18
N LEU A 84 -2.37 10.15 -6.06
CA LEU A 84 -2.14 10.99 -7.24
C LEU A 84 -0.79 10.63 -7.90
N PRO A 85 -0.66 10.74 -9.24
CA PRO A 85 0.58 10.39 -9.91
C PRO A 85 1.80 11.15 -9.35
N GLU A 86 1.66 12.44 -9.06
CA GLU A 86 2.74 13.25 -8.51
C GLU A 86 3.17 12.87 -7.09
N ASP A 87 2.26 12.30 -6.29
CA ASP A 87 2.61 11.80 -4.96
C ASP A 87 3.30 10.44 -5.08
N PHE A 88 2.82 9.59 -6.00
CA PHE A 88 3.44 8.30 -6.28
C PHE A 88 4.87 8.46 -6.79
N ASP A 89 5.11 9.38 -7.71
CA ASP A 89 6.43 9.62 -8.31
C ASP A 89 7.46 10.15 -7.29
N ARG A 90 7.00 10.79 -6.20
CA ARG A 90 7.85 11.27 -5.11
C ARG A 90 8.25 10.18 -4.12
N LEU A 91 7.58 9.04 -4.14
CA LEU A 91 7.91 7.93 -3.24
C LEU A 91 9.19 7.25 -3.71
N GLU A 92 10.01 6.86 -2.74
CA GLU A 92 11.19 6.03 -2.95
C GLU A 92 10.78 4.65 -3.48
N ASP A 93 11.52 4.11 -4.44
CA ASP A 93 11.36 2.74 -4.87
C ASP A 93 11.88 1.78 -3.78
N ILE A 94 11.15 0.68 -3.55
CA ILE A 94 11.68 -0.37 -2.67
C ILE A 94 12.80 -1.13 -3.38
N ALA A 95 13.93 -1.33 -2.69
CA ALA A 95 15.00 -2.17 -3.21
C ALA A 95 14.54 -3.62 -3.34
N GLY A 96 15.06 -4.34 -4.34
CA GLY A 96 14.63 -5.72 -4.62
C GLY A 96 14.83 -6.68 -3.44
N GLU A 97 15.92 -6.55 -2.70
CA GLU A 97 16.22 -7.38 -1.52
C GLU A 97 15.23 -7.13 -0.37
N ASP A 98 14.89 -5.87 -0.13
CA ASP A 98 13.91 -5.47 0.89
C ASP A 98 12.52 -5.97 0.52
N LEU A 99 12.14 -5.87 -0.76
CA LEU A 99 10.87 -6.38 -1.26
C LEU A 99 10.77 -7.91 -1.11
N LEU A 100 11.83 -8.65 -1.44
CA LEU A 100 11.84 -10.11 -1.28
C LEU A 100 11.70 -10.51 0.19
N THR A 101 12.42 -9.83 1.08
CA THR A 101 12.36 -10.07 2.52
C THR A 101 10.95 -9.80 3.05
N PHE A 102 10.39 -8.65 2.69
CA PHE A 102 9.04 -8.25 3.09
C PHE A 102 7.97 -9.21 2.55
N THR A 103 8.04 -9.56 1.27
CA THR A 103 7.05 -10.45 0.63
C THR A 103 7.08 -11.85 1.22
N ARG A 104 8.27 -12.41 1.50
CA ARG A 104 8.40 -13.71 2.18
C ARG A 104 7.78 -13.68 3.57
N TRP A 105 8.05 -12.63 4.35
CA TRP A 105 7.41 -12.44 5.64
C TRP A 105 5.90 -12.34 5.48
N ALA A 106 5.39 -11.49 4.59
CA ALA A 106 3.95 -11.31 4.42
C ALA A 106 3.22 -12.60 4.01
N LEU A 107 3.79 -13.36 3.06
CA LEU A 107 3.26 -14.66 2.65
C LEU A 107 3.30 -15.69 3.77
N SER A 108 4.29 -15.63 4.68
CA SER A 108 4.35 -16.54 5.83
C SER A 108 3.21 -16.32 6.85
N GLN A 109 2.55 -15.16 6.81
CA GLN A 109 1.39 -14.86 7.66
C GLN A 109 0.07 -15.36 7.04
N ILE A 110 0.06 -15.73 5.76
CA ILE A 110 -1.13 -16.29 5.12
C ILE A 110 -1.27 -17.74 5.58
N PRO A 111 -2.37 -18.12 6.27
CA PRO A 111 -2.57 -19.49 6.68
C PRO A 111 -2.70 -20.38 5.43
N LEU A 112 -1.77 -21.33 5.28
CA LEU A 112 -1.87 -22.35 4.26
C LEU A 112 -2.94 -23.36 4.69
N SER A 113 -4.14 -23.25 4.15
CA SER A 113 -5.11 -24.34 4.25
C SER A 113 -4.57 -25.54 3.49
N PRO A 114 -4.59 -26.75 4.08
CA PRO A 114 -4.30 -27.95 3.31
C PRO A 114 -5.33 -28.03 2.16
N LEU A 115 -4.85 -28.31 0.96
CA LEU A 115 -5.74 -28.63 -0.15
C LEU A 115 -6.56 -29.87 0.25
N PRO A 116 -7.86 -29.93 -0.10
CA PRO A 116 -8.62 -31.16 0.05
C PRO A 116 -7.89 -32.29 -0.68
N ALA A 117 -7.86 -33.48 -0.08
CA ALA A 117 -7.33 -34.66 -0.76
C ALA A 117 -8.15 -34.90 -2.04
N GLU A 118 -7.46 -35.17 -3.15
CA GLU A 118 -8.06 -35.51 -4.45
C GLU A 118 -8.90 -36.78 -4.40
#